data_AF-A0A0F9NGB2-F1
#
_entry.id   AF-A0A0F9NGB2-F1
#
_cell.length_a   1.000
_cell.length_b   1.000
_cell.length_c   1.000
_cell.angle_alpha   90.00
_cell.angle_beta   90.00
_cell.angle_gamma   90.00
#
_symmetry.space_group_name_H-M   'P 1'
#
loop_
_entity.id
_entity.type
_entity.pdbx_description
1 polymer ?
#
loop_
_entity_poly.entity_id
_entity_poly.type
_entity_poly.pdbx_seq_one_letter_code
_entity_poly.pdbx_strand_id
1 'polypeptide(L)'
;MAELPPDVYEKNGQLYRDVEQTSAEGEPWIKHRPVALTLHEAKMKHWDWYHPQFGWVNEGYKLAKDRDGEDIMADGSQTVVATPEQQEQLALTESEGA
;
A
#
# COMPACT_ATOMS: atom_id res chain seq x y z
N MET A 1 -9.18 4.75 22.65
CA MET A 1 -9.59 5.15 21.29
C MET A 1 -8.34 5.13 20.46
N ALA A 2 -8.29 4.37 19.37
CA ALA A 2 -7.13 4.42 18.47
C ALA A 2 -7.08 5.82 17.86
N GLU A 3 -5.99 6.55 18.10
CA GLU A 3 -5.79 7.87 17.51
C GLU A 3 -5.79 7.71 15.99
N LEU A 4 -6.78 8.30 15.33
CA LEU A 4 -6.84 8.28 13.88
C LEU A 4 -5.60 8.98 13.31
N PRO A 5 -5.05 8.51 12.17
CA PRO A 5 -3.95 9.19 11.52
C PRO A 5 -4.31 10.65 11.21
N PRO A 6 -3.33 11.57 11.16
CA PRO A 6 -3.60 12.95 10.77
C PRO A 6 -4.26 12.99 9.39
N ASP A 7 -5.20 13.93 9.23
CA ASP A 7 -6.00 14.14 8.01
C ASP A 7 -6.97 13.01 7.64
N VAL A 8 -7.30 12.12 8.59
CA VAL A 8 -8.34 11.10 8.42
C VAL A 8 -9.63 11.53 9.11
N TYR A 9 -10.73 11.47 8.38
CA TYR A 9 -12.07 11.72 8.92
C TYR A 9 -13.02 10.58 8.57
N GLU A 10 -14.01 10.35 9.43
CA GLU A 10 -15.09 9.40 9.17
C GLU A 10 -16.26 10.11 8.51
N LYS A 11 -16.80 9.51 7.43
CA LYS A 11 -18.01 9.98 6.76
C LYS A 11 -18.89 8.77 6.41
N ASN A 12 -20.07 8.70 7.02
CA ASN A 12 -21.02 7.58 6.88
C ASN A 12 -20.42 6.20 7.26
N GLY A 13 -19.65 6.13 8.35
CA GLY A 13 -19.02 4.87 8.80
C GLY A 13 -17.85 4.40 7.93
N GLN A 14 -17.38 5.24 7.02
CA GLN A 14 -16.21 4.99 6.17
C GLN A 14 -15.15 6.05 6.42
N LEU A 15 -13.89 5.64 6.59
CA LEU A 15 -12.76 6.55 6.74
C LEU A 15 -12.31 7.09 5.40
N TYR A 16 -11.92 8.36 5.37
CA TYR A 16 -11.37 9.07 4.23
C TYR A 16 -10.18 9.92 4.65
N ARG A 17 -9.29 10.20 3.70
CA ARG A 17 -8.23 11.19 3.81
C ARG A 17 -8.22 12.12 2.62
N ASP A 18 -7.78 13.35 2.85
CA ASP A 18 -7.59 14.35 1.82
C ASP A 18 -6.15 14.33 1.32
N VAL A 19 -5.97 14.28 0.01
CA VAL A 19 -4.65 14.31 -0.63
C VAL A 19 -4.64 15.44 -1.64
N GLU A 20 -3.79 16.44 -1.42
CA GLU A 20 -3.53 17.48 -2.40
C GLU A 20 -2.84 16.85 -3.63
N GLN A 21 -3.37 17.17 -4.80
CA GLN A 21 -2.86 16.76 -6.09
C GLN A 21 -2.77 17.98 -6.99
N THR A 22 -1.78 17.98 -7.88
CA THR A 22 -1.65 18.99 -8.91
C THR A 22 -2.20 18.42 -10.21
N SER A 23 -3.18 19.10 -10.80
CA SER A 23 -3.67 18.75 -12.14
C SER A 23 -2.58 18.91 -13.20
N ALA A 24 -2.77 18.30 -14.37
CA ALA A 24 -1.87 18.49 -15.50
C ALA A 24 -1.76 19.97 -15.94
N GLU A 25 -2.80 20.76 -15.66
CA GLU A 25 -2.86 22.21 -15.90
C GLU A 25 -2.24 23.06 -14.77
N GLY A 26 -1.73 22.44 -13.70
CA GLY A 26 -1.03 23.11 -12.60
C GLY A 26 -1.94 23.57 -11.45
N GLU A 27 -3.26 23.47 -11.58
CA GLU A 27 -4.18 23.83 -10.50
C GLU A 27 -4.19 22.76 -9.38
N PRO A 28 -4.03 23.16 -8.11
CA PRO A 28 -4.13 22.24 -6.99
C PRO A 28 -5.59 21.85 -6.75
N TRP A 29 -5.83 20.58 -6.50
CA TRP A 29 -7.14 20.05 -6.12
C TRP A 29 -6.99 18.99 -5.02
N ILE A 30 -8.06 18.84 -4.24
CA ILE A 30 -8.09 17.89 -3.13
C ILE A 30 -8.77 16.61 -3.60
N LYS A 31 -8.04 15.49 -3.55
CA LYS A 31 -8.58 14.16 -3.80
C LYS A 31 -8.98 13.51 -2.48
N HIS A 32 -10.28 13.27 -2.31
CA HIS A 32 -10.80 12.46 -1.21
C HIS A 32 -10.55 10.98 -1.49
N ARG A 33 -9.79 10.29 -0.64
CA ARG A 33 -9.44 8.87 -0.81
C ARG A 33 -9.96 8.05 0.36
N PRO A 34 -10.63 6.92 0.11
CA PRO A 34 -11.08 6.03 1.19
C PRO A 34 -9.87 5.40 1.89
N VAL A 35 -10.00 5.23 3.21
CA VAL A 35 -8.99 4.65 4.09
C VAL A 35 -9.52 3.34 4.67
N ALA A 36 -8.70 2.30 4.62
CA ALA A 36 -8.96 1.03 5.26
C ALA A 36 -8.31 0.97 6.64
N LEU A 37 -8.90 0.17 7.54
CA LEU A 37 -8.34 -0.10 8.86
C LEU A 37 -7.23 -1.16 8.82
N THR A 38 -7.25 -2.04 7.81
CA THR A 38 -6.30 -3.15 7.67
C THR A 38 -5.66 -3.14 6.28
N LEU A 39 -4.40 -3.60 6.20
CA LEU A 39 -3.70 -3.77 4.93
C LEU A 39 -4.44 -4.72 3.98
N HIS A 40 -5.04 -5.77 4.52
CA HIS A 40 -5.80 -6.74 3.72
C HIS A 40 -7.00 -6.08 3.02
N GLU A 41 -7.77 -5.29 3.77
CA GLU A 41 -8.89 -4.53 3.21
C GLU A 41 -8.41 -3.49 2.19
N ALA A 42 -7.31 -2.78 2.48
CA ALA A 42 -6.71 -1.85 1.54
C ALA A 42 -6.34 -2.50 0.21
N LYS A 43 -5.72 -3.69 0.24
CA LYS A 43 -5.36 -4.45 -0.97
C LYS A 43 -6.58 -4.92 -1.76
N MET A 44 -7.62 -5.41 -1.09
CA MET A 44 -8.83 -5.91 -1.75
C MET A 44 -9.67 -4.79 -2.38
N LYS A 45 -9.79 -3.66 -1.68
CA LYS A 45 -10.64 -2.54 -2.12
C LYS A 45 -9.87 -1.44 -2.83
N HIS A 46 -8.56 -1.58 -2.96
CA HIS A 46 -7.65 -0.56 -3.49
C HIS A 46 -7.76 0.77 -2.72
N TRP A 47 -7.81 0.68 -1.40
CA TRP A 47 -7.94 1.84 -0.49
C TRP A 47 -6.61 2.20 0.14
N ASP A 48 -6.53 3.42 0.68
CA ASP A 48 -5.33 3.84 1.39
C ASP A 48 -5.29 3.21 2.79
N TRP A 49 -4.10 2.94 3.30
CA TRP A 49 -3.92 2.41 4.65
C TRP A 49 -2.71 3.06 5.29
N TYR A 50 -2.80 3.33 6.58
CA TYR A 50 -1.69 3.92 7.34
C TYR A 50 -0.89 2.81 8.01
N HIS A 51 0.36 2.63 7.58
CA HIS A 51 1.33 1.77 8.25
C HIS A 51 2.01 2.56 9.38
N PRO A 52 2.09 2.04 10.61
CA PRO A 52 2.68 2.76 11.75
C PRO A 52 4.15 3.13 11.55
N GLN A 53 4.94 2.26 10.91
CA GLN A 53 6.37 2.48 10.60
C GLN A 53 6.62 3.28 9.30
N PHE A 54 5.96 2.92 8.20
CA PHE A 54 6.26 3.48 6.87
C PHE A 54 5.34 4.64 6.46
N GLY A 55 4.32 4.94 7.25
CA GLY A 55 3.31 5.94 6.93
C GLY A 55 2.29 5.44 5.91
N TRP A 56 1.86 6.34 5.02
CA TRP A 56 0.75 6.07 4.12
C TRP A 56 1.09 5.08 3.01
N VAL A 57 0.28 4.03 2.89
CA VAL A 57 0.25 3.09 1.77
C VAL A 57 -0.95 3.43 0.89
N ASN A 58 -0.69 3.95 -0.30
CA ASN A 58 -1.65 4.23 -1.33
C ASN A 58 -2.19 2.93 -1.96
N GLU A 59 -3.52 2.83 -2.03
CA GLU A 59 -4.25 1.72 -2.68
C GLU A 59 -3.91 0.33 -2.11
N GLY A 60 -3.23 0.25 -0.95
CA GLY A 60 -2.78 -1.00 -0.35
C GLY A 60 -1.51 -1.60 -0.97
N TYR A 61 -0.89 -0.93 -1.96
CA TYR A 61 0.26 -1.45 -2.69
C TYR A 61 1.48 -0.53 -2.70
N LYS A 62 1.30 0.79 -2.74
CA LYS A 62 2.40 1.74 -2.98
C LYS A 62 2.61 2.63 -1.77
N LEU A 63 3.83 2.79 -1.29
CA LEU A 63 4.10 3.80 -0.27
C LEU A 63 3.93 5.21 -0.86
N ALA A 64 3.32 6.12 -0.10
CA ALA A 64 3.02 7.48 -0.52
C ALA A 64 4.26 8.39 -0.53
N LYS A 65 5.23 8.08 0.32
CA LYS A 65 6.57 8.66 0.28
C LYS A 65 7.55 7.52 0.02
N ASP A 66 8.54 7.78 -0.81
CA ASP A 66 9.70 6.89 -0.90
C ASP A 66 10.32 6.73 0.49
N ARG A 67 10.73 5.49 0.79
CA ARG A 67 11.51 5.20 1.99
C ARG A 67 12.85 5.94 1.87
N ASP A 68 13.39 6.39 3.00
CA ASP A 68 14.74 6.95 3.01
C ASP A 68 15.74 5.90 2.47
N GLY A 69 16.78 6.32 1.76
CA GLY A 69 17.65 5.41 1.01
C GLY A 69 18.28 4.32 1.89
N GLU A 70 18.56 4.63 3.15
CA GLU A 70 19.04 3.67 4.15
C GLU A 70 18.02 2.57 4.48
N ASP A 71 16.73 2.91 4.52
CA ASP A 71 15.63 2.00 4.85
C ASP A 71 15.25 1.11 3.64
N ILE A 72 15.47 1.61 2.41
CA ILE A 72 15.42 0.80 1.17
C ILE A 72 16.56 -0.22 1.14
N MET A 73 17.78 0.18 1.47
CA MET A 73 18.94 -0.72 1.47
C MET A 73 18.88 -1.76 2.60
N ALA A 74 18.16 -1.50 3.68
CA ALA A 74 17.87 -2.46 4.74
C ALA A 74 16.72 -3.42 4.41
N ASP A 75 15.88 -3.10 3.43
CA ASP A 75 14.80 -3.96 2.94
C ASP A 75 15.37 -5.09 2.08
N GLY A 76 15.73 -6.21 2.71
CA GLY A 76 16.28 -7.39 2.06
C GLY A 76 15.29 -8.17 1.18
N SER A 77 14.16 -7.57 0.77
CA SER A 77 13.21 -8.18 -0.15
C SER A 77 13.81 -8.23 -1.56
N GLN A 78 14.59 -9.28 -1.80
CA GLN A 78 15.03 -9.65 -3.14
C GLN A 78 13.82 -9.94 -4.00
N THR A 79 13.72 -9.25 -5.15
CA THR A 79 12.90 -9.74 -6.25
C THR A 79 13.54 -11.04 -6.72
N VAL A 80 12.98 -12.17 -6.32
CA VAL A 80 13.41 -13.48 -6.81
C VAL A 80 12.88 -13.58 -8.24
N VAL A 81 13.69 -13.15 -9.22
CA VAL A 81 13.48 -13.56 -10.60
C VAL A 81 13.84 -15.04 -10.65
N ALA A 82 12.83 -15.90 -10.53
CA ALA A 82 13.02 -17.34 -10.65
C ALA A 82 13.70 -17.63 -11.98
N THR A 83 14.86 -18.28 -11.94
CA THR A 83 15.47 -18.83 -13.15
C THR A 83 14.52 -19.91 -13.72
N PRO A 84 14.57 -20.21 -15.04
CA PRO A 84 13.69 -21.21 -15.63
C PRO A 84 13.73 -22.57 -14.92
N GLU A 85 14.87 -22.96 -14.34
CA GLU A 85 15.01 -24.18 -13.53
C GLU A 85 14.26 -24.11 -12.18
N GLN A 86 14.09 -22.91 -11.60
CA GLN A 86 13.31 -22.71 -10.36
C GLN A 86 11.79 -22.64 -10.60
N GLN A 87 11.35 -22.32 -11.84
CA GLN A 87 9.93 -22.33 -12.19
C GLN A 87 9.33 -23.76 -12.20
N GLU A 88 10.12 -24.78 -12.57
CA GLU A 88 9.68 -26.18 -12.51
C GLU A 88 9.46 -26.66 -11.07
N GLN A 89 10.30 -26.24 -10.11
CA GLN A 89 10.13 -26.60 -8.70
C GLN A 89 8.91 -25.93 -8.04
N LEU A 90 8.57 -24.71 -8.44
CA LEU A 90 7.38 -24.01 -7.92
C LEU A 90 6.08 -24.65 -8.44
N ALA A 91 6.06 -25.11 -9.70
CA ALA A 91 4.91 -25.82 -10.28
C ALA A 91 4.64 -27.19 -9.61
N LEU A 92 5.68 -27.85 -9.10
CA LEU A 92 5.56 -29.10 -8.33
C LEU A 92 4.98 -28.86 -6.93
N THR A 93 5.34 -27.75 -6.26
CA THR A 93 4.84 -27.45 -4.91
C THR A 93 3.34 -27.10 -4.88
N GLU A 94 2.79 -26.55 -5.97
CA GLU A 94 1.35 -26.26 -6.08
C GLU A 94 0.50 -27.51 -6.40
N SER A 95 1.13 -28.64 -6.77
CA SER A 95 0.42 -29.87 -7.15
C SER A 95 0.34 -30.93 -6.04
N GLU A 96 1.08 -30.80 -4.93
CA GLU A 96 1.03 -31.71 -3.76
C GLU A 96 0.13 -31.19 -2.62
N GLY A 97 -0.85 -30.35 -2.95
CA GLY A 97 -1.85 -29.82 -2.01
C GLY A 97 -3.30 -30.13 -2.38
N ALA A 98 -3.55 -31.18 -3.18
CA ALA A 98 -4.89 -31.65 -3.57
C ALA A 98 -5.07 -33.15 -3.30
#